data_AF-A0A3D4GTC0-F1
#
_entry.id   AF-A0A3D4GTC0-F1
#
_cell.length_a   1.000
_cell.length_b   1.000
_cell.length_c   1.000
_cell.angle_alpha   90.00
_cell.angle_beta   90.00
_cell.angle_gamma   90.00
#
_symmetry.space_group_name_H-M   'P 1'
#
loop_
_entity.id
_entity.type
_entity.pdbx_description
1 polymer ?
#
loop_
_entity_poly.entity_id
_entity_poly.type
_entity_poly.pdbx_seq_one_letter_code
_entity_poly.pdbx_strand_id
1 'polypeptide(L)'
;MKHGMKSRGQEFFSLAMGIGLLLLAGSGPVQGAGKIAFLPPALNFDTVPIGESASVGLRVLNVGDATLLVRGLSLAVGAPFSVRDSVFAITAGDTVEISVTFSPSEP
;
A
#
# COMPACT_ATOMS: atom_id res chain seq x y z
N MET A 1 -7.93 42.33 21.06
CA MET A 1 -8.46 41.17 21.82
C MET A 1 -8.43 39.96 20.91
N LYS A 2 -7.69 38.94 21.35
CA LYS A 2 -7.44 37.57 20.85
C LYS A 2 -7.93 37.17 19.44
N HIS A 3 -6.93 36.95 18.58
CA HIS A 3 -6.96 36.12 17.37
C HIS A 3 -7.48 34.72 17.72
N GLY A 4 -8.56 34.27 17.07
CA GLY A 4 -9.17 32.95 17.28
C GLY A 4 -8.45 31.85 16.49
N MET A 5 -7.99 30.83 17.21
CA MET A 5 -7.18 29.70 16.74
C MET A 5 -7.81 28.88 15.59
N LYS A 6 -6.91 28.48 14.68
CA LYS A 6 -7.07 27.46 13.63
C LYS A 6 -7.26 26.06 14.25
N SER A 7 -8.30 25.33 13.87
CA SER A 7 -8.44 23.89 14.15
C SER A 7 -8.87 23.20 12.85
N ARG A 8 -7.93 22.96 11.92
CA ARG A 8 -7.05 21.78 11.77
C ARG A 8 -7.79 20.66 11.03
N GLY A 9 -7.52 20.55 9.72
CA GLY A 9 -8.05 19.52 8.83
C GLY A 9 -7.71 18.12 9.32
N GLN A 10 -8.72 17.25 9.27
CA GLN A 10 -8.68 15.86 9.69
C GLN A 10 -9.30 15.09 8.52
N GLU A 11 -8.52 14.24 7.86
CA GLU A 11 -8.91 13.57 6.64
C GLU A 11 -9.03 12.06 6.89
N PHE A 12 -10.16 11.45 6.54
CA PHE A 12 -10.35 10.00 6.60
C PHE A 12 -10.01 9.40 5.23
N PHE A 13 -8.99 8.56 5.15
CA PHE A 13 -8.64 7.87 3.90
C PHE A 13 -8.53 6.35 4.11
N SER A 14 -9.31 5.61 3.32
CA SER A 14 -9.20 4.16 3.19
C SER A 14 -8.55 3.84 1.84
N LEU A 15 -7.45 3.10 1.86
CA LEU A 15 -6.86 2.59 0.61
C LEU A 15 -7.54 1.26 0.26
N ALA A 16 -8.46 1.30 -0.71
CA ALA A 16 -9.03 0.08 -1.29
C ALA A 16 -8.00 -0.54 -2.24
N MET A 17 -7.67 -1.82 -2.06
CA MET A 17 -6.71 -2.53 -2.94
C MET A 17 -7.33 -2.99 -4.26
N GLY A 18 -8.17 -2.15 -4.86
CA GLY A 18 -8.81 -2.34 -6.16
C GLY A 18 -8.33 -1.31 -7.18
N ILE A 19 -7.54 -1.77 -8.15
CA ILE A 19 -7.13 -1.08 -9.40
C ILE A 19 -6.33 0.23 -9.16
N GLY A 20 -5.02 0.05 -9.01
CA GLY A 20 -4.04 1.14 -8.99
C GLY A 20 -2.61 0.67 -8.70
N LEU A 21 -2.45 -0.55 -8.17
CA LEU A 21 -1.15 -1.19 -8.01
C LEU A 21 -0.78 -1.99 -9.27
N LEU A 22 -0.14 -1.34 -10.25
CA LEU A 22 0.39 -2.04 -11.42
C LEU A 22 1.66 -2.81 -11.04
N LEU A 23 1.51 -4.12 -10.83
CA LEU A 23 2.63 -5.04 -10.64
C LEU A 23 3.14 -5.51 -12.01
N LEU A 24 4.38 -5.13 -12.36
CA LEU A 24 5.08 -5.70 -13.52
C LEU A 24 5.58 -7.10 -13.17
N ALA A 25 4.74 -8.12 -13.34
CA ALA A 25 5.22 -9.50 -13.38
C ALA A 25 6.12 -9.66 -14.60
N GLY A 26 7.41 -9.92 -14.38
CA GLY A 26 8.36 -10.12 -15.47
C GLY A 26 7.96 -11.30 -16.34
N SER A 27 7.84 -11.06 -17.65
CA SER A 27 7.58 -12.08 -18.66
C SER A 27 8.82 -12.97 -18.87
N GLY A 28 9.07 -13.90 -17.95
CA GLY A 28 9.82 -15.12 -18.21
C GLY A 28 8.85 -16.27 -18.46
N PRO A 29 9.25 -17.40 -19.06
CA PRO A 29 8.40 -18.58 -19.16
C PRO A 29 8.16 -19.17 -17.77
N VAL A 30 7.18 -18.64 -17.05
CA VAL A 30 6.65 -19.23 -15.81
C VAL A 30 5.54 -20.21 -16.21
N GLN A 31 5.76 -21.51 -15.96
CA GLN A 31 4.76 -22.57 -16.17
C GLN A 31 3.65 -22.56 -15.10
N GLY A 32 3.23 -21.38 -14.64
CA GLY A 32 2.28 -21.26 -13.53
C GLY A 32 1.48 -19.98 -13.56
N ALA A 33 0.26 -20.02 -13.02
CA ALA A 33 -0.57 -18.83 -12.88
C ALA A 33 -0.12 -18.06 -11.63
N GLY A 34 0.63 -16.98 -11.81
CA GLY A 34 0.89 -16.05 -10.72
C GLY A 34 -0.43 -15.52 -10.17
N LYS A 35 -0.78 -15.88 -8.93
CA LYS A 35 -1.96 -15.36 -8.24
C LYS A 35 -1.54 -14.67 -6.97
N ILE A 36 -2.04 -13.47 -6.77
CA ILE A 36 -1.71 -12.63 -5.63
C ILE A 36 -2.97 -12.33 -4.81
N ALA A 37 -2.82 -12.30 -3.50
CA ALA A 37 -3.86 -11.85 -2.58
C ALA A 37 -3.29 -10.86 -1.57
N PHE A 38 -4.17 -10.02 -1.03
CA PHE A 38 -3.81 -8.97 -0.07
C PHE A 38 -4.63 -9.12 1.20
N LEU A 39 -3.99 -8.96 2.36
CA LEU A 39 -4.65 -9.02 3.65
C LEU A 39 -4.11 -7.93 4.59
N PRO A 40 -4.98 -7.04 5.11
CA PRO A 40 -6.41 -6.91 4.81
C PRO A 40 -6.68 -6.41 3.37
N PRO A 41 -7.90 -6.59 2.83
CA PRO A 41 -8.26 -6.12 1.47
C PRO A 41 -8.35 -4.59 1.34
N ALA A 42 -8.38 -3.89 2.47
CA ALA A 42 -8.29 -2.44 2.57
C ALA A 42 -7.51 -2.06 3.82
N LEU A 43 -6.71 -1.00 3.74
CA LEU A 43 -5.99 -0.46 4.88
C LEU A 43 -6.74 0.75 5.44
N ASN A 44 -6.99 0.71 6.75
CA ASN A 44 -7.55 1.82 7.51
C ASN A 44 -6.43 2.42 8.37
N PHE A 45 -6.20 3.71 8.23
CA PHE A 45 -5.20 4.47 8.99
C PHE A 45 -5.80 5.26 10.15
N ASP A 46 -7.10 5.08 10.40
CA ASP A 46 -7.89 5.90 11.31
C ASP A 46 -7.75 7.41 10.98
N THR A 47 -7.85 8.26 11.99
CA THR A 47 -7.66 9.71 11.84
C THR A 47 -6.19 10.06 12.01
N VAL A 48 -5.54 10.54 10.95
CA VAL A 48 -4.15 11.03 10.99
C VAL A 48 -4.15 12.55 10.80
N PRO A 49 -3.68 13.33 11.79
CA PRO A 49 -3.60 14.78 11.65
C PRO A 49 -2.68 15.22 10.50
N ILE A 50 -2.99 16.36 9.88
CA ILE A 50 -2.11 16.96 8.85
C ILE A 50 -0.72 17.23 9.44
N GLY A 51 0.32 16.80 8.72
CA GLY A 51 1.72 16.90 9.13
C GLY A 51 2.22 15.74 9.99
N GLU A 52 1.33 14.83 10.38
CA GLU A 52 1.69 13.56 11.04
C GLU A 52 1.74 12.41 10.03
N SER A 53 2.16 11.23 10.49
CA SER A 53 2.12 10.02 9.68
C SER A 53 1.70 8.80 10.49
N ALA A 54 1.01 7.86 9.83
CA ALA A 54 0.66 6.56 10.39
C ALA A 54 1.07 5.45 9.43
N SER A 55 1.47 4.29 9.96
CA SER A 55 1.84 3.13 9.15
C SER A 55 1.00 1.92 9.49
N VAL A 56 0.58 1.17 8.47
CA VAL A 56 -0.22 -0.04 8.59
C VAL A 56 0.46 -1.16 7.80
N GLY A 57 0.55 -2.34 8.42
CA GLY A 57 1.08 -3.54 7.79
C GLY A 57 0.09 -4.12 6.79
N LEU A 58 0.60 -4.48 5.62
CA LEU A 58 -0.12 -5.14 4.55
C LEU A 58 0.59 -6.44 4.19
N ARG A 59 -0.15 -7.55 4.23
CA ARG A 59 0.37 -8.85 3.81
C ARG A 59 0.07 -9.06 2.33
N VAL A 60 1.11 -9.40 1.59
CA VAL A 60 1.08 -9.74 0.17
C VAL A 60 1.37 -11.23 0.05
N LEU A 61 0.36 -11.98 -0.41
CA LEU A 61 0.41 -13.43 -0.47
C LEU A 61 0.55 -13.88 -1.92
N ASN A 62 1.44 -14.84 -2.16
CA ASN A 62 1.47 -15.58 -3.42
C ASN A 62 0.59 -16.83 -3.28
N VAL A 63 -0.66 -16.72 -3.74
CA VAL A 63 -1.63 -17.84 -3.75
C VAL A 63 -1.60 -18.62 -5.07
N GLY A 64 -0.60 -18.36 -5.91
CA GLY A 64 -0.32 -19.10 -7.13
C GLY A 64 0.63 -20.27 -6.88
N ASP A 65 0.97 -20.96 -7.97
CA ASP A 65 1.84 -22.13 -7.99
C ASP A 65 3.28 -21.81 -8.47
N ALA A 66 3.57 -20.55 -8.80
CA ALA A 66 4.89 -20.08 -9.23
C ALA A 66 5.36 -18.87 -8.42
N THR A 67 6.67 -18.69 -8.27
CA THR A 67 7.26 -17.52 -7.59
C THR A 67 6.86 -16.21 -8.27
N LEU A 68 6.36 -15.26 -7.48
CA LEU A 68 6.04 -13.90 -7.92
C LEU A 68 7.26 -13.00 -7.72
N LEU A 69 7.66 -12.30 -8.79
CA LEU A 69 8.66 -11.23 -8.73
C LEU A 69 7.94 -9.88 -8.79
N VAL A 70 7.89 -9.20 -7.65
CA VAL A 70 7.37 -7.83 -7.53
C VAL A 70 8.52 -6.87 -7.82
N ARG A 71 8.37 -6.04 -8.87
CA ARG A 71 9.42 -5.10 -9.33
C ARG A 71 9.11 -3.62 -9.02
N GLY A 72 7.97 -3.36 -8.41
CA GLY A 72 7.53 -2.02 -8.05
C GLY A 72 6.09 -2.03 -7.56
N LEU A 73 5.79 -1.09 -6.69
CA LEU A 73 4.45 -0.78 -6.22
C LEU A 73 4.11 0.64 -6.69
N SER A 74 3.07 0.77 -7.50
CA SER A 74 2.54 2.07 -7.90
C SER A 74 1.41 2.50 -6.96
N LEU A 75 1.50 3.74 -6.48
CA LEU A 75 0.45 4.41 -5.73
C LEU A 75 -0.17 5.49 -6.62
N ALA A 76 -1.43 5.83 -6.39
CA ALA A 76 -2.08 6.91 -7.14
C ALA A 76 -1.26 8.20 -7.03
N VAL A 77 -1.05 8.86 -8.17
CA VAL A 77 -0.25 10.09 -8.23
C VAL A 77 -0.90 11.17 -7.37
N GLY A 78 -0.09 11.81 -6.51
CA GLY A 78 -0.56 12.83 -5.58
C GLY A 78 -1.26 12.28 -4.33
N ALA A 79 -1.37 10.96 -4.19
CA ALA A 79 -1.93 10.39 -2.96
C ALA A 79 -0.88 10.47 -1.83
N PRO A 80 -1.29 10.81 -0.60
CA PRO A 80 -0.42 10.95 0.57
C PRO A 80 0.05 9.59 1.15
N PHE A 81 0.35 8.61 0.29
CA PHE A 81 0.81 7.28 0.67
C PHE A 81 2.26 7.05 0.25
N SER A 82 2.98 6.23 1.00
CA SER A 82 4.34 5.79 0.67
C SER A 82 4.55 4.34 1.11
N VAL A 83 5.40 3.60 0.38
CA VAL A 83 5.81 2.23 0.72
C VAL A 83 7.33 2.16 0.66
N ARG A 84 7.96 1.55 1.67
CA ARG A 84 9.43 1.40 1.74
C ARG A 84 9.95 0.26 0.87
N ASP A 85 9.28 -0.88 0.88
CA ASP A 85 9.71 -2.10 0.19
C ASP A 85 8.81 -2.35 -1.02
N SER A 86 9.34 -2.06 -2.20
CA SER A 86 8.58 -2.16 -3.47
C SER A 86 9.11 -3.25 -4.41
N VAL A 87 10.23 -3.89 -4.07
CA VAL A 87 10.85 -4.94 -4.87
C VAL A 87 11.15 -6.15 -4.00
N PHE A 88 10.52 -7.27 -4.29
CA PHE A 88 10.68 -8.51 -3.53
C PHE A 88 10.21 -9.72 -4.35
N ALA A 89 10.65 -10.90 -3.93
CA ALA A 89 10.19 -12.17 -4.47
C ALA A 89 9.33 -12.89 -3.43
N ILE A 90 8.23 -13.50 -3.86
CA ILE A 90 7.37 -14.32 -3.00
C ILE A 90 7.26 -15.69 -3.63
N THR A 91 7.81 -16.70 -2.99
CA THR A 91 7.66 -18.11 -3.36
C THR A 91 6.19 -18.54 -3.30
N ALA A 92 5.82 -19.59 -4.04
CA ALA A 92 4.45 -20.08 -4.06
C ALA A 92 3.98 -20.49 -2.66
N GLY A 93 2.81 -20.02 -2.24
CA GLY A 93 2.25 -20.25 -0.90
C GLY A 93 2.78 -19.31 0.18
N ASP A 94 3.81 -18.51 -0.09
CA ASP A 94 4.42 -17.64 0.90
C ASP A 94 3.79 -16.24 0.95
N THR A 95 4.17 -15.51 1.99
CA THR A 95 3.68 -14.17 2.28
C THR A 95 4.84 -13.25 2.60
N VAL A 96 4.77 -12.01 2.09
CA VAL A 96 5.62 -10.90 2.49
C VAL A 96 4.75 -9.85 3.15
N GLU A 97 5.23 -9.28 4.26
CA GLU A 97 4.60 -8.12 4.88
C GLU A 97 5.31 -6.85 4.42
N ILE A 98 4.53 -5.87 3.97
CA ILE A 98 5.02 -4.54 3.61
C ILE A 98 4.34 -3.50 4.50
N SER A 99 5.06 -2.43 4.81
CA SER A 99 4.51 -1.30 5.55
C SER A 99 4.07 -0.21 4.59
N VAL A 100 2.80 0.17 4.65
CA VAL A 100 2.26 1.34 3.96
C VAL A 100 2.16 2.48 4.95
N THR A 101 2.66 3.65 4.59
CA THR A 101 2.61 4.87 5.41
C THR A 101 1.69 5.89 4.76
N PHE A 102 0.81 6.49 5.55
CA PHE A 102 -0.04 7.62 5.17
C PHE A 102 0.47 8.89 5.86
N SER A 103 0.67 9.96 5.09
CA SER A 103 1.22 11.24 5.53
C SER A 103 0.49 12.42 4.88
N PRO A 104 -0.66 12.85 5.41
CA PRO A 104 -1.45 13.95 4.83
C PRO A 104 -0.72 15.29 4.98
N SER A 105 -0.51 15.99 3.86
CA SER A 105 0.22 17.27 3.81
C SER A 105 -0.66 18.49 3.54
N GLU A 106 -1.87 18.31 3.03
CA GLU A 106 -2.79 19.39 2.66
C GLU A 106 -4.22 19.04 3.12
N PRO A 107 -5.03 20.05 3.52
CA PRO A 107 -6.44 19.89 3.94
C PRO A 107 -7.42 19.83 2.76
#